data_AF-A0A2D6PIC3-F1
#
_entry.id   AF-A0A2D6PIC3-F1
#
_cell.length_a   1.000
_cell.length_b   1.000
_cell.length_c   1.000
_cell.angle_alpha   90.00
_cell.angle_beta   90.00
_cell.angle_gamma   90.00
#
_symmetry.space_group_name_H-M   'P 1'
#
loop_
_entity.id
_entity.type
_entity.pdbx_description
1 polymer ?
#
loop_
_entity_poly.entity_id
_entity_poly.type
_entity_poly.pdbx_seq_one_letter_code
_entity_poly.pdbx_strand_id
1 'polypeptide(L)' 'MAISVEVIIFYLVLIDSIGSNLVVWFGEKWYTKNFKIFSRYFPIAKGWSALYLILVLWIGSIFYRSGILFF' A
#
# COMPACT_ATOMS: atom_id res chain seq x y z
N MET A 1 -10.56 -23.13 6.48
CA MET A 1 -9.35 -22.41 6.94
C MET A 1 -9.82 -21.17 7.67
N ALA A 2 -9.50 -21.00 8.95
CA ALA A 2 -9.94 -19.84 9.69
C ALA A 2 -9.25 -18.61 9.12
N ILE A 3 -10.02 -17.57 8.78
CA ILE A 3 -9.45 -16.27 8.44
C ILE A 3 -8.89 -15.71 9.74
N SER A 4 -7.58 -15.87 9.94
CA SER A 4 -6.91 -15.31 11.11
C SER A 4 -6.82 -13.79 10.98
N VAL A 5 -6.79 -13.09 12.12
CA VAL A 5 -6.78 -11.63 12.19
C VAL A 5 -5.61 -11.04 11.37
N GLU A 6 -4.48 -11.74 11.32
CA GLU A 6 -3.29 -11.40 10.54
C GLU A 6 -3.57 -11.32 9.04
N VAL A 7 -4.41 -12.21 8.51
CA VAL A 7 -4.79 -12.24 7.08
C VAL A 7 -5.68 -11.05 6.75
N ILE A 8 -6.61 -10.71 7.64
CA ILE A 8 -7.49 -9.54 7.48
C ILE A 8 -6.65 -8.26 7.48
N ILE A 9 -5.74 -8.12 8.43
CA ILE A 9 -4.83 -6.98 8.53
C ILE A 9 -3.95 -6.89 7.28
N PHE A 10 -3.42 -8.01 6.80
CA PHE A 10 -2.62 -8.05 5.57
C PHE A 10 -3.40 -7.51 4.37
N TYR A 11 -4.64 -7.96 4.15
CA TYR A 11 -5.46 -7.46 3.04
C TYR A 11 -5.82 -5.98 3.18
N LEU A 12 -6.11 -5.50 4.39
CA LEU A 12 -6.37 -4.07 4.63
C LEU A 12 -5.13 -3.22 4.27
N VAL A 13 -3.95 -3.66 4.71
CA VAL A 13 -2.67 -2.97 4.44
C VAL A 13 -2.29 -3.07 2.96
N LEU A 14 -2.58 -4.20 2.30
CA LEU A 14 -2.37 -4.37 0.87
C LEU A 14 -3.24 -3.39 0.07
N ILE A 15 -4.54 -3.30 0.39
CA ILE A 15 -5.45 -2.36 -0.26
C ILE A 15 -5.01 -0.91 -0.02
N ASP A 16 -4.62 -0.56 1.20
CA ASP A 16 -4.10 0.77 1.53
C ASP A 16 -2.83 1.10 0.74
N SER A 17 -1.87 0.18 0.67
CA SER A 17 -0.62 0.37 -0.08
C SER A 17 -0.85 0.56 -1.58
N ILE A 18 -1.79 -0.19 -2.18
CA ILE A 18 -2.20 -0.02 -3.58
C ILE A 18 -2.87 1.34 -3.77
N GLY A 19 -3.80 1.72 -2.87
CA GLY A 19 -4.49 3.01 -2.91
C GLY A 19 -3.52 4.20 -2.82
N SER A 20 -2.57 4.13 -1.89
CA SER A 20 -1.48 5.11 -1.75
C SER A 20 -0.68 5.25 -3.04
N ASN A 21 -0.30 4.13 -3.67
CA ASN A 21 0.47 4.15 -4.91
C ASN A 21 -0.35 4.70 -6.09
N LEU A 22 -1.64 4.36 -6.18
CA LEU A 22 -2.55 4.91 -7.18
C LEU A 22 -2.72 6.43 -7.02
N VAL A 23 -2.92 6.93 -5.80
CA VAL A 23 -3.05 8.37 -5.53
C VAL A 23 -1.75 9.11 -5.84
N VAL A 24 -0.61 8.53 -5.50
CA VAL A 24 0.69 9.17 -5.70
C VAL A 24 1.14 9.16 -7.17
N TRP A 25 0.78 8.14 -7.95
CA TRP A 25 1.13 8.02 -9.37
C TRP A 25 0.11 8.67 -10.32
N PHE A 26 -1.19 8.48 -10.10
CA PHE A 26 -2.26 9.00 -10.97
C PHE A 26 -2.96 10.22 -10.40
N GLY A 27 -2.92 10.38 -9.08
CA GLY A 27 -3.59 11.47 -8.38
C GLY A 27 -2.79 12.76 -8.31
N GLU A 28 -1.56 12.86 -8.81
CA GLU A 28 -0.69 14.04 -8.62
C GLU A 28 -1.40 15.37 -8.96
N LYS A 29 -2.20 15.41 -10.06
CA LYS A 29 -3.00 16.58 -10.45
C LYS A 29 -4.26 16.80 -9.60
N TRP A 30 -4.93 15.73 -9.17
CA TRP A 30 -6.13 15.80 -8.32
C TRP A 30 -5.77 16.13 -6.87
N TYR A 31 -4.64 15.60 -6.40
CA TYR A 31 -4.08 15.74 -5.06
C TYR A 31 -3.45 17.13 -4.85
N THR A 32 -2.68 17.66 -5.81
CA THR A 32 -2.25 19.08 -5.77
C THR A 32 -3.43 20.05 -5.82
N LYS A 33 -4.54 19.69 -6.48
CA LYS A 33 -5.74 20.54 -6.58
C LYS A 33 -6.59 20.53 -5.30
N ASN A 34 -6.80 19.37 -4.67
CA ASN A 34 -7.64 19.23 -3.47
C ASN A 34 -6.84 19.40 -2.15
N PHE A 35 -5.55 19.07 -2.14
CA PHE A 35 -4.69 19.06 -0.94
C PHE A 35 -3.39 19.85 -1.15
N LYS A 36 -3.53 21.15 -1.51
CA LYS A 36 -2.40 22.06 -1.77
C LYS A 36 -1.33 22.08 -0.67
N ILE A 37 -1.74 22.08 0.60
CA ILE A 37 -0.83 22.17 1.75
C ILE A 37 0.02 20.89 1.89
N PHE A 38 -0.59 19.71 1.77
CA PHE A 38 0.12 18.44 1.87
C PHE A 38 1.00 18.16 0.64
N SER A 39 0.54 18.54 -0.56
CA SER A 39 1.30 18.35 -1.80
C SER A 39 2.65 19.09 -1.84
N ARG A 40 2.81 20.17 -1.05
CA ARG A 40 4.04 20.97 -0.99
C ARG A 40 5.16 20.32 -0.18
N TYR A 41 4.83 19.43 0.76
CA TYR A 41 5.80 18.76 1.63
C TYR A 41 6.10 17.30 1.24
N PHE A 42 5.33 16.71 0.33
CA PHE A 42 5.39 15.27 0.03
C PHE A 42 5.81 14.85 -1.42
N PRO A 43 6.85 15.43 -2.05
CA PRO A 43 7.41 14.86 -3.29
C PRO A 43 8.24 13.57 -3.05
N ILE A 44 8.63 13.28 -1.79
CA ILE A 44 9.29 12.02 -1.35
C ILE A 44 8.32 10.83 -1.33
N ALA A 45 7.01 11.08 -1.43
CA ALA A 45 5.96 10.07 -1.33
C ALA A 45 6.00 9.01 -2.45
N LYS A 46 6.49 9.34 -3.65
CA LYS A 46 6.54 8.40 -4.79
C LYS A 46 7.42 7.19 -4.50
N GLY A 47 8.65 7.43 -4.05
CA GLY A 47 9.58 6.36 -3.67
C GLY A 47 9.11 5.61 -2.42
N TRP A 48 8.59 6.35 -1.42
CA TRP A 48 8.08 5.74 -0.18
C TRP A 48 6.86 4.86 -0.39
N SER A 49 5.90 5.29 -1.21
CA SER A 49 4.70 4.52 -1.53
C SER A 49 5.03 3.26 -2.34
N ALA A 50 5.99 3.35 -3.27
CA ALA A 50 6.49 2.19 -4.00
C ALA A 50 7.23 1.20 -3.08
N LEU A 51 8.10 1.69 -2.19
CA LEU A 51 8.78 0.85 -1.20
C LEU A 51 7.80 0.20 -0.20
N TYR A 52 6.77 0.94 0.21
CA TYR A 52 5.71 0.43 1.05
C TYR A 52 4.96 -0.71 0.37
N LEU A 53 4.55 -0.55 -0.89
CA LEU A 53 3.93 -1.63 -1.66
C LEU A 53 4.87 -2.84 -1.80
N ILE A 54 6.16 -2.64 -2.07
CA ILE A 54 7.16 -3.72 -2.15
C ILE A 54 7.25 -4.47 -0.81
N LEU A 55 7.30 -3.75 0.31
CA LEU A 55 7.32 -4.34 1.66
C LEU A 55 6.06 -5.17 1.93
N VAL A 56 4.88 -4.64 1.58
CA VAL A 56 3.62 -5.36 1.77
C VAL A 56 3.56 -6.61 0.89
N LEU A 57 3.96 -6.52 -0.38
CA LEU A 57 4.05 -7.70 -1.26
C LEU A 57 5.07 -8.73 -0.74
N TRP A 58 6.19 -8.28 -0.17
CA TRP A 58 7.18 -9.16 0.44
C TRP A 58 6.60 -9.90 1.66
N ILE A 59 5.87 -9.21 2.54
CA ILE A 59 5.14 -9.84 3.66
C ILE A 59 4.13 -10.88 3.13
N GLY A 60 3.41 -10.55 2.06
CA GLY A 60 2.50 -11.48 1.39
C GLY A 60 3.21 -12.74 0.89
N SER A 61 4.43 -12.59 0.35
CA SER A 61 5.26 -13.72 -0.09
C SER A 61 5.66 -14.63 1.08
N ILE A 62 5.92 -14.07 2.26
CA ILE A 62 6.23 -14.84 3.48
C ILE A 62 4.99 -15.60 3.94
N PHE A 63 3.82 -14.96 3.93
CA PHE A 63 2.56 -15.60 4.30
C PHE A 63 2.19 -16.72 3.33
N TYR A 64 2.45 -16.53 2.03
CA TYR A 64 2.27 -17.57 1.01
C TYR A 64 3.21 -18.75 1.24
N ARG A 65 4.50 -18.50 1.43
CA ARG A 65 5.50 -19.54 1.70
C ARG A 65 5.27 -20.29 3.02
N SER A 66 4.66 -19.62 4.01
CA SER A 66 4.33 -20.22 5.30
C SER A 66 3.03 -21.03 5.28
N GLY A 67 2.33 -21.09 4.14
CA GLY A 67 1.04 -21.78 4.01
C GLY A 67 -0.11 -21.08 4.74
N ILE A 68 0.05 -19.79 5.06
CA ILE A 68 -0.98 -18.96 5.71
C ILE A 68 -1.90 -18.34 4.67
N LEU A 69 -1.35 -17.93 3.52
CA LEU A 69 -2.10 -17.50 2.34
C LEU A 69 -2.00 -18.58 1.27
N PHE A 70 -3.14 -19.07 0.79
CA PHE A 70 -3.24 -19.84 -0.43
C PHE A 70 -3.85 -18.94 -1.50
N PHE A 71 -3.19 -18.85 -2.66
CA PHE A 71 -3.70 -18.17 -3.85
C PHE A 71 -4.59 -19.13 -4.64
#